data_AF-A0A930F7W2-F1
#
_entry.id   AF-A0A930F7W2-F1
#
_cell.length_a   1.000
_cell.length_b   1.000
_cell.length_c   1.000
_cell.angle_alpha   90.00
_cell.angle_beta   90.00
_cell.angle_gamma   90.00
#
_symmetry.space_group_name_H-M   'P 1'
#
loop_
_entity.id
_entity.type
_entity.pdbx_description
1 polymer ?
#
loop_
_entity_poly.entity_id
_entity_poly.type
_entity_poly.pdbx_seq_one_letter_code
_entity_poly.pdbx_strand_id
1 'polypeptide(L)' 'MHDDNPDEYTMRLAANIAAYFSAGRMSSSVPVAYCPIKNLKKIPGAKPGMVELGKYKMIYIDPDEEQINQYIKL' A
#
# COMPACT_ATOMS: atom_id res chain seq x y z
N MET A 1 7.43 17.84 -2.50
CA MET A 1 7.51 17.22 -3.84
C MET A 1 6.25 16.39 -4.03
N HIS A 2 5.43 16.73 -5.02
CA HIS A 2 4.28 15.91 -5.44
C HIS A 2 4.59 15.50 -6.87
N ASP A 3 5.21 14.33 -7.00
CA ASP A 3 5.42 13.71 -8.30
C ASP A 3 4.25 12.75 -8.53
N ASP A 4 3.55 12.91 -9.65
CA ASP A 4 2.44 12.06 -10.05
C ASP A 4 2.92 10.70 -10.61
N ASN A 5 4.24 10.53 -10.76
CA ASN A 5 4.87 9.31 -11.25
C ASN A 5 6.07 8.91 -10.37
N PRO A 6 5.81 8.39 -9.15
CA PRO A 6 6.87 7.86 -8.31
C PRO A 6 7.64 6.74 -9.03
N ASP A 7 8.95 6.68 -8.77
CA ASP A 7 9.80 5.62 -9.29
C ASP A 7 9.43 4.25 -8.69
N GLU A 8 9.91 3.17 -9.34
CA GLU A 8 9.57 1.80 -8.94
C GLU A 8 9.99 1.48 -7.50
N TYR A 9 11.13 2.02 -7.05
CA TYR A 9 11.62 1.77 -5.70
C TYR A 9 10.67 2.40 -4.66
N THR A 10 10.27 3.65 -4.86
CA THR A 10 9.29 4.33 -4.00
C THR A 10 7.95 3.58 -3.96
N MET A 11 7.47 3.11 -5.12
CA MET A 11 6.24 2.31 -5.21
C MET A 11 6.34 0.98 -4.44
N ARG A 12 7.46 0.27 -4.57
CA ARG A 12 7.71 -1.00 -3.86
C ARG A 12 7.88 -0.81 -2.37
N LEU A 13 8.57 0.25 -1.93
CA LEU A 13 8.73 0.56 -0.51
C LEU A 13 7.38 0.85 0.15
N ALA A 14 6.54 1.69 -0.47
CA ALA A 14 5.20 1.98 0.03
C ALA A 14 4.31 0.73 0.08
N ALA A 15 4.39 -0.13 -0.94
CA ALA A 15 3.66 -1.38 -0.96
C ALA A 15 4.16 -2.39 0.09
N ASN A 16 5.47 -2.43 0.38
CA ASN A 16 6.04 -3.26 1.45
C ASN A 16 5.55 -2.80 2.83
N ILE A 17 5.52 -1.48 3.09
CA ILE A 17 4.94 -0.91 4.31
C ILE A 17 3.46 -1.32 4.44
N ALA A 18 2.69 -1.19 3.36
CA ALA A 18 1.27 -1.57 3.35
C ALA A 18 1.05 -3.07 3.61
N ALA A 19 1.88 -3.93 2.99
CA ALA A 19 1.82 -5.37 3.19
C ALA A 19 2.22 -5.77 4.63
N TYR A 20 3.24 -5.13 5.20
CA TYR A 20 3.71 -5.36 6.57
C TYR A 20 2.65 -5.07 7.65
N PHE A 21 1.86 -4.00 7.50
CA PHE A 21 0.75 -3.68 8.41
C PHE A 21 -0.58 -4.34 8.02
N SER A 22 -0.56 -5.32 7.12
CA SER A 22 -1.75 -6.08 6.72
C SER A 22 -1.81 -7.44 7.41
N ALA A 23 -2.93 -8.14 7.25
CA ALA A 23 -3.05 -9.54 7.67
C ALA A 23 -2.08 -10.49 6.92
N GLY A 24 -1.53 -10.06 5.78
CA GLY A 24 -0.60 -10.84 4.95
C GLY A 24 0.88 -10.72 5.34
N ARG A 25 1.23 -10.10 6.48
CA ARG A 25 2.64 -9.79 6.82
C ARG A 25 3.61 -10.97 6.85
N MET A 26 3.13 -12.20 7.07
CA MET A 26 3.95 -13.43 7.08
C MET A 26 3.82 -14.24 5.79
N SER A 27 3.06 -13.75 4.82
CA SER A 27 2.83 -14.42 3.55
C SER A 27 3.79 -13.91 2.49
N SER A 28 4.14 -14.79 1.55
CA SER A 28 4.81 -14.40 0.31
C SER A 28 3.80 -13.94 -0.74
N SER A 29 4.21 -13.03 -1.62
CA SER A 29 3.46 -12.49 -2.75
C SER A 29 2.11 -11.89 -2.33
N VAL A 30 2.15 -11.00 -1.33
CA VAL A 30 0.98 -10.26 -0.85
C VAL A 30 0.49 -9.30 -1.93
N PRO A 31 -0.78 -9.39 -2.35
CA PRO A 31 -1.35 -8.48 -3.33
C PRO A 31 -1.67 -7.12 -2.69
N VAL A 32 -1.04 -6.05 -3.18
CA VAL A 32 -1.26 -4.67 -2.73
C VAL A 32 -1.86 -3.84 -3.86
N ALA A 33 -3.02 -3.26 -3.61
CA ALA A 33 -3.69 -2.39 -4.57
C ALA A 33 -3.15 -0.95 -4.49
N TYR A 34 -2.85 -0.34 -5.63
CA TYR A 34 -2.49 1.08 -5.72
C TYR A 34 -3.30 1.79 -6.79
N CYS A 35 -3.58 3.07 -6.54
CA CYS A 35 -4.28 3.94 -7.48
C CYS A 35 -3.96 5.42 -7.21
N PRO A 36 -4.16 6.30 -8.20
CA PRO A 36 -4.22 7.75 -7.97
C PRO A 36 -5.33 8.12 -6.98
N ILE A 37 -5.09 9.12 -6.13
CA ILE A 37 -6.03 9.53 -5.07
C ILE A 37 -7.45 9.85 -5.58
N LYS A 38 -7.57 10.39 -6.80
CA LYS A 38 -8.86 10.68 -7.45
C LYS A 38 -9.75 9.44 -7.68
N ASN A 39 -9.16 8.25 -7.70
CA ASN A 39 -9.88 6.99 -7.87
C ASN A 39 -10.31 6.35 -6.54
N LEU A 40 -9.87 6.92 -5.40
CA LEU A 40 -10.25 6.50 -4.06
C LEU A 40 -11.52 7.22 -3.63
N LYS A 41 -12.54 6.48 -3.20
CA LYS A 41 -13.81 7.04 -2.74
C LYS A 41 -14.17 6.55 -1.35
N LYS A 42 -14.67 7.46 -0.51
CA LYS A 42 -15.28 7.10 0.77
C LYS A 42 -16.63 6.43 0.49
N ILE A 43 -16.91 5.34 1.19
CA ILE A 43 -18.22 4.69 1.13
C ILE A 43 -19.17 5.44 2.08
N PRO A 44 -20.26 6.06 1.59
CA PRO A 44 -21.21 6.77 2.45
C PRO A 44 -21.85 5.82 3.47
N GLY A 45 -21.83 6.20 4.75
CA GLY A 45 -22.39 5.39 5.85
C GLY A 45 -21.50 4.22 6.32
N ALA A 46 -20.35 3.97 5.70
CA ALA A 46 -19.42 2.94 6.17
C ALA A 46 -18.60 3.40 7.38
N LYS A 47 -18.00 2.44 8.08
CA LYS A 47 -17.13 2.70 9.24
C LYS A 47 -15.90 3.52 8.83
N PRO A 48 -15.33 4.34 9.72
CA PRO A 48 -14.06 5.04 9.47
C PRO A 48 -12.98 4.09 8.97
N GLY A 49 -12.25 4.49 7.92
CA GLY A 49 -11.24 3.66 7.27
C GLY A 49 -11.74 2.80 6.11
N MET A 50 -13.06 2.66 5.90
CA MET A 50 -13.60 1.94 4.74
C MET A 50 -13.67 2.83 3.50
N VAL A 51 -13.13 2.33 2.39
CA VAL A 51 -13.00 3.02 1.11
C VAL A 51 -13.27 2.06 -0.04
N GLU A 52 -13.71 2.60 -1.18
CA GLU A 52 -13.85 1.89 -2.44
C GLU A 52 -12.76 2.37 -3.41
N LEU A 53 -12.17 1.42 -4.14
CA LEU A 53 -11.20 1.67 -5.19
C LEU A 53 -11.89 1.50 -6.55
N GLY A 54 -11.94 2.58 -7.34
CA GLY A 54 -12.52 2.52 -8.69
C GLY A 54 -11.61 1.80 -9.69
N LYS A 55 -10.59 2.51 -10.20
CA LYS A 55 -9.55 1.93 -11.06
C LYS A 55 -8.25 1.83 -10.28
N TYR A 56 -7.78 0.60 -10.10
CA TYR A 56 -6.54 0.30 -9.39
C TYR A 56 -5.71 -0.72 -10.17
N LYS A 57 -4.45 -0.83 -9.78
CA LYS A 57 -3.52 -1.86 -10.23
C LYS A 57 -3.01 -2.63 -9.00
N MET A 58 -2.47 -3.81 -9.23
CA MET A 58 -1.92 -4.66 -8.19
C MET A 58 -0.40 -4.69 -8.31
N ILE A 59 0.28 -4.66 -7.18
CA ILE A 59 1.70 -5.01 -7.04
C ILE A 59 1.78 -6.16 -6.04
N TYR A 60 2.57 -7.18 -6.37
CA TYR A 60 2.80 -8.33 -5.49
C TYR A 60 4.11 -8.10 -4.75
N ILE A 61 4.06 -8.16 -3.42
CA ILE A 61 5.20 -7.88 -2.55
C ILE A 61 5.43 -9.04 -1.60
N ASP A 62 6.69 -9.42 -1.44
CA ASP A 62 7.16 -10.20 -0.31
C ASP A 62 7.55 -9.21 0.81
N PRO A 63 6.82 -9.16 1.94
CA PRO A 63 7.12 -8.25 3.03
C PRO A 63 8.51 -8.55 3.61
N ASP A 64 9.29 -7.49 3.86
CA ASP A 64 10.63 -7.60 4.44
C ASP A 64 10.67 -6.81 5.75
N GLU A 65 10.57 -7.52 6.86
CA GLU A 65 10.54 -6.94 8.20
C GLU A 65 11.85 -6.22 8.55
N GLU A 66 13.00 -6.72 8.10
CA GLU A 66 14.30 -6.07 8.34
C GLU A 66 14.38 -4.73 7.60
N GLN A 67 13.99 -4.72 6.33
CA GLN A 67 13.94 -3.50 5.53
C GLN A 67 12.99 -2.49 6.16
N ILE A 68 11.78 -2.90 6.54
CA ILE A 68 10.77 -1.99 7.11
C ILE A 68 11.22 -1.42 8.46
N ASN A 69 11.85 -2.23 9.32
CA ASN A 69 12.37 -1.76 10.61
C ASN A 69 13.42 -0.65 10.48
N GLN A 70 14.09 -0.51 9.34
CA GLN A 70 15.01 0.61 9.10
C GLN A 70 14.27 1.96 8.93
N TYR A 71 13.06 1.94 8.37
CA TYR A 71 12.25 3.13 8.08
C TYR A 71 11.29 3.49 9.22
N ILE A 72 10.84 2.50 10.00
CA ILE A 72 9.83 2.66 11.05
C ILE A 72 10.46 2.54 12.45
N LYS A 73 11.70 2.98 12.63
CA LYS A 73 12.25 3.15 13.99
C LYS A 73 11.38 4.15 14.76
N LEU A 74 10.51 3.61 15.62
CA LEU A 74 9.89 4.31 16.74
C LEU A 74 10.89 4.42 17.88
#